data_AF-A0A813NFQ2-F1
#
_entry.id   AF-A0A813NFQ2-F1
#
_cell.length_a   1.000
_cell.length_b   1.000
_cell.length_c   1.000
_cell.angle_alpha   90.00
_cell.angle_beta   90.00
_cell.angle_gamma   90.00
#
_symmetry.space_group_name_H-M   'P 1'
#
loop_
_entity.id
_entity.type
_entity.pdbx_description
1 polymer ?
#
loop_
_entity_poly.entity_id
_entity_poly.type
_entity_poly.pdbx_seq_one_letter_code
_entity_poly.pdbx_strand_id
1 'polypeptide(L)'
;MCLETYSEYKEKYSTTFLIIDNICILIYLIEFAYKISKHRISYFKNIWNLIDFFTLFISIIDSITVIGIGDSMEFNYNSTVIITQNSTLSSSDLKKQNDEINNISNVFKLLKILRIFRALKALRLLRTIKLLSSLKIILKTCSKSFRSLSAILVLISLTLFNFSVIGCGLFSSFDEKKFGNFFKSMFTLFQVLTLDDWYSIYKDNKSNKLVDNVKLNLLILFLIVYLIIEYFIMLNLFIAVLVDNFNLALENSKIKNEEKLKNKLVDEESDDDNDDEDRIFYLRDTLEQFNKSTEPLIPPKQSILLKKHFQLLTSIEFNTHQLKQTYGILEHLVDLTNQELEF
;
A
#
# COMPACT_ATOMS: atom_id res chain seq x y z
N MET A 1 19.70 -6.87 19.96
CA MET A 1 18.55 -7.47 19.25
C MET A 1 18.83 -8.87 18.71
N CYS A 2 19.57 -9.10 17.60
CA CYS A 2 19.80 -10.49 17.12
C CYS A 2 20.53 -11.37 18.15
N LEU A 3 21.52 -10.80 18.85
CA LEU A 3 22.28 -11.49 19.91
C LEU A 3 21.47 -11.77 21.19
N GLU A 4 20.36 -11.05 21.43
CA GLU A 4 19.49 -11.26 22.60
C GLU A 4 18.57 -12.47 22.45
N THR A 5 18.53 -13.07 21.25
CA THR A 5 17.74 -14.27 20.96
C THR A 5 18.39 -15.52 21.57
N TYR A 6 19.71 -15.48 21.80
CA TYR A 6 20.46 -16.57 22.42
C TYR A 6 20.43 -16.41 23.95
N SER A 7 19.83 -17.38 24.65
CA SER A 7 19.67 -17.36 26.12
C SER A 7 21.00 -17.23 26.87
N GLU A 8 22.05 -17.87 26.36
CA GLU A 8 23.39 -17.89 26.95
C GLU A 8 24.06 -16.51 26.96
N TYR A 9 23.85 -15.71 25.91
CA TYR A 9 24.39 -14.35 25.82
C TYR A 9 23.54 -13.32 26.55
N LYS A 10 22.22 -13.56 26.63
CA LYS A 10 21.28 -12.66 27.29
C LYS A 10 21.56 -12.56 28.79
N GLU A 11 21.86 -13.67 29.46
CA GLU A 11 22.09 -13.68 30.90
C GLU A 11 23.44 -13.05 31.27
N LYS A 12 24.49 -13.33 30.49
CA LYS A 12 25.85 -12.84 30.73
C LYS A 12 26.06 -11.36 30.40
N TYR A 13 25.34 -10.83 29.40
CA TYR A 13 25.56 -9.48 28.86
C TYR A 13 24.30 -8.59 28.94
N SER A 14 23.33 -8.95 29.78
CA SER A 14 22.08 -8.17 29.95
C SER A 14 22.35 -6.68 30.23
N THR A 15 23.27 -6.40 31.16
CA THR A 15 23.62 -5.03 31.57
C THR A 15 24.33 -4.25 30.48
N THR A 16 25.23 -4.89 29.72
CA THR A 16 25.95 -4.23 28.62
C THR A 16 25.02 -3.92 27.45
N PHE A 17 24.06 -4.81 27.14
CA PHE A 17 23.04 -4.53 26.13
C PHE A 17 22.14 -3.36 26.52
N LEU A 18 21.73 -3.25 27.78
CA LEU A 18 20.94 -2.12 28.27
C LEU A 18 21.70 -0.79 28.16
N ILE A 19 22.99 -0.78 28.50
CA ILE A 19 23.83 0.42 28.38
C ILE A 19 23.93 0.84 26.91
N ILE A 20 24.20 -0.10 26.00
CA ILE A 20 24.30 0.16 24.56
C ILE A 20 22.97 0.71 24.02
N ASP A 21 21.84 0.10 24.36
CA ASP A 21 20.52 0.56 23.91
C ASP A 21 20.21 1.99 24.40
N ASN A 22 20.55 2.30 25.66
CA ASN A 22 20.38 3.64 26.22
C ASN A 22 21.28 4.68 25.53
N ILE A 23 22.53 4.33 25.21
CA ILE A 23 23.43 5.19 24.43
C ILE A 23 22.85 5.44 23.03
N CYS A 24 22.35 4.40 22.36
CA CYS A 24 21.69 4.56 21.07
C CYS A 24 20.48 5.49 21.16
N ILE A 25 19.63 5.35 22.18
CA ILE A 25 18.47 6.23 22.41
C ILE A 25 18.92 7.69 22.58
N LEU A 26 19.99 7.94 23.35
CA LEU A 26 20.55 9.27 23.55
C LEU A 26 21.00 9.90 22.22
N ILE A 27 21.73 9.14 21.39
CA ILE A 27 22.16 9.61 20.06
C ILE A 27 20.93 9.99 19.21
N TYR A 28 19.89 9.14 19.18
CA TYR A 28 18.66 9.44 18.44
C TYR A 28 17.89 10.63 18.99
N LEU A 29 17.93 10.86 20.30
CA LEU A 29 17.29 12.01 20.94
C LEU A 29 18.00 13.31 20.53
N ILE A 30 19.34 13.30 20.47
CA ILE A 30 20.13 14.44 19.98
C ILE A 30 19.83 14.72 18.50
N GLU A 31 19.81 13.68 17.66
CA GLU A 31 19.47 13.82 16.24
C GLU A 31 18.05 14.39 16.05
N PHE A 32 17.08 13.91 16.84
CA PHE A 32 15.72 14.42 16.84
C PHE A 32 15.66 15.88 17.28
N ALA A 33 16.32 16.24 18.38
CA ALA A 33 16.39 17.61 18.90
C ALA A 33 17.01 18.59 17.88
N TYR A 34 18.04 18.14 17.15
CA TYR A 34 18.62 18.91 16.07
C TYR A 34 17.63 19.10 14.91
N LYS A 35 16.96 18.02 14.45
CA LYS A 35 16.00 18.07 13.34
C LYS A 35 14.78 18.94 13.63
N ILE A 36 14.22 18.85 14.85
CA ILE A 36 13.06 19.64 15.27
C ILE A 36 13.42 21.12 15.41
N SER A 37 14.63 21.44 15.88
CA SER A 37 15.10 22.83 16.00
C SER A 37 15.19 23.52 14.64
N LYS A 38 15.66 22.79 13.60
CA LYS A 38 15.78 23.32 12.23
C LYS A 38 14.44 23.39 11.49
N HIS A 39 13.59 22.38 11.60
CA HIS A 39 12.39 22.25 10.75
C HIS A 39 11.06 22.58 11.46
N ARG A 40 11.03 22.68 12.80
CA ARG A 40 9.84 22.95 13.62
C ARG A 40 8.64 22.09 13.19
N ILE A 41 7.50 22.70 12.84
CA ILE A 41 6.29 22.02 12.37
C ILE A 41 6.52 21.33 11.01
N SER A 42 7.42 21.84 10.16
CA SER A 42 7.72 21.22 8.86
C SER A 42 8.38 19.84 9.01
N TYR A 43 8.93 19.51 10.18
CA TYR A 43 9.45 18.18 10.48
C TYR A 43 8.38 17.09 10.28
N PHE A 44 7.16 17.34 10.76
CA PHE A 44 6.06 16.36 10.77
C PHE A 44 5.42 16.14 9.39
N LYS A 45 5.74 16.98 8.40
CA LYS A 45 5.25 16.78 7.02
C LYS A 45 5.94 15.62 6.30
N ASN A 46 7.17 15.28 6.69
CA ASN A 46 7.91 14.17 6.08
C ASN A 46 7.58 12.85 6.80
N ILE A 47 7.00 11.89 6.07
CA ILE A 47 6.62 10.57 6.59
C ILE A 47 7.79 9.87 7.29
N TRP A 48 9.01 10.06 6.78
CA TRP A 48 10.21 9.43 7.35
C TRP A 48 10.56 10.05 8.69
N ASN A 49 10.48 11.37 8.82
CA ASN A 49 10.70 12.05 10.09
C ASN A 49 9.64 11.63 11.13
N LEU A 50 8.38 11.49 10.70
CA LEU A 50 7.30 11.00 11.56
C LEU A 50 7.60 9.58 12.11
N ILE A 51 8.10 8.68 11.26
CA ILE A 51 8.55 7.32 11.69
C ILE A 51 9.70 7.40 12.71
N ASP A 52 10.66 8.32 12.54
CA ASP A 52 11.76 8.47 13.51
C ASP A 52 11.28 8.92 14.87
N PHE A 53 10.36 9.89 14.89
CA PHE A 53 9.72 10.38 16.09
C PHE A 53 8.98 9.27 16.84
N PHE A 54 8.12 8.50 16.16
CA PHE A 54 7.41 7.38 16.79
C PHE A 54 8.37 6.30 17.30
N THR A 55 9.43 6.00 16.55
CA THR A 55 10.43 5.02 16.99
C THR A 55 11.21 5.50 18.23
N LEU A 56 11.54 6.79 18.30
CA LEU A 56 12.17 7.39 19.48
C LEU A 56 11.22 7.32 20.69
N PHE A 57 9.96 7.68 20.49
CA PHE A 57 8.93 7.64 21.53
C PHE A 57 8.75 6.23 22.10
N ILE A 58 8.62 5.21 21.25
CA ILE A 58 8.52 3.80 21.67
C ILE A 58 9.77 3.37 22.43
N SER A 59 10.96 3.78 21.97
CA SER A 59 12.23 3.43 22.63
C SER A 59 12.35 4.06 24.03
N ILE A 60 11.84 5.28 24.21
CA ILE A 60 11.80 5.96 25.52
C ILE A 60 10.81 5.26 26.45
N ILE A 61 9.59 4.96 25.98
CA ILE A 61 8.59 4.23 26.77
C ILE A 61 9.18 2.90 27.24
N ASP A 62 9.81 2.15 26.33
CA ASP A 62 10.40 0.89 26.71
C ASP A 62 11.53 1.04 27.74
N SER A 63 12.46 1.99 27.55
CA SER A 63 13.53 2.26 28.52
C SER A 63 12.97 2.59 29.91
N ILE A 64 11.93 3.44 29.98
CA ILE A 64 11.22 3.77 31.23
C ILE A 64 10.57 2.52 31.83
N THR A 65 9.94 1.66 31.04
CA THR A 65 9.32 0.43 31.56
C THR A 65 10.35 -0.56 32.08
N VAL A 66 11.52 -0.67 31.47
CA VAL A 66 12.57 -1.58 31.94
C VAL A 66 13.14 -1.09 33.26
N ILE A 67 13.44 0.21 33.35
CA ILE A 67 13.99 0.83 34.57
C ILE A 67 12.96 0.83 35.69
N GLY A 68 11.71 1.23 35.42
CA GLY A 68 10.66 1.36 36.43
C GLY A 68 10.05 0.04 36.90
N ILE A 69 10.02 -1.01 36.06
CA ILE A 69 9.40 -2.30 36.42
C ILE A 69 10.41 -3.26 37.04
N GLY A 70 11.68 -3.22 36.62
CA GLY A 70 12.74 -4.09 37.14
C GLY A 70 12.89 -4.00 38.67
N ASP A 71 12.96 -2.78 39.18
CA ASP A 71 13.11 -2.52 40.63
C ASP A 71 11.79 -2.75 41.40
N SER A 72 10.63 -2.54 40.74
CA SER A 72 9.32 -2.68 41.38
C SER A 72 8.88 -4.13 41.63
N MET A 73 9.36 -5.10 40.81
CA MET A 73 9.06 -6.52 41.03
C MET A 73 9.82 -7.09 42.22
N GLU A 74 11.07 -6.65 42.44
CA GLU A 74 11.89 -7.07 43.58
C GLU A 74 11.34 -6.48 44.90
N PHE A 75 10.82 -5.25 44.85
CA PHE A 75 10.18 -4.60 46.00
C PHE A 75 8.85 -5.26 46.42
N ASN A 76 8.04 -5.75 45.47
CA ASN A 76 6.73 -6.36 45.75
C ASN A 76 6.86 -7.77 46.34
N TYR A 77 7.80 -8.59 45.87
CA TYR A 77 8.07 -9.90 46.46
C TYR A 77 8.50 -9.78 47.93
N ASN A 78 9.40 -8.85 48.22
CA ASN A 78 9.87 -8.63 49.58
C ASN A 78 8.76 -8.06 50.48
N SER A 79 7.89 -7.18 49.96
CA SER A 79 6.78 -6.60 50.72
C SER A 79 5.65 -7.61 51.00
N THR A 80 5.33 -8.49 50.05
CA THR A 80 4.27 -9.51 50.21
C THR A 80 4.69 -10.62 51.17
N VAL A 81 5.96 -11.04 51.16
CA VAL A 81 6.52 -11.97 52.14
C VAL A 81 6.46 -11.40 53.56
N ILE A 82 6.79 -10.11 53.74
CA ILE A 82 6.76 -9.44 55.05
C ILE A 82 5.32 -9.33 55.60
N ILE A 83 4.31 -9.08 54.75
CA ILE A 83 2.91 -8.92 55.18
C ILE A 83 2.27 -10.27 55.54
N THR A 84 2.66 -11.37 54.87
CA THR A 84 2.10 -12.70 55.14
C THR A 84 2.57 -13.27 56.49
N GLN A 85 3.75 -12.85 56.97
CA GLN A 85 4.35 -13.38 58.21
C GLN A 85 3.81 -12.72 59.50
N ASN A 86 3.17 -11.54 59.43
CA ASN A 86 2.78 -10.76 60.62
C ASN A 86 1.26 -10.48 60.69
N SER A 87 0.42 -11.48 60.43
CA SER A 87 -1.04 -11.31 60.41
C SER A 87 -1.68 -11.34 61.81
N THR A 88 -1.80 -10.17 62.44
CA THR A 88 -2.84 -9.89 63.46
C THR A 88 -3.51 -8.55 63.14
N LEU A 89 -4.49 -8.51 62.22
CA LEU A 89 -5.25 -7.28 61.93
C LEU A 89 -6.75 -7.54 61.64
N SER A 90 -7.55 -6.53 62.01
CA SER A 90 -9.02 -6.47 62.05
C SER A 90 -9.70 -6.42 60.67
N SER A 91 -10.95 -6.88 60.60
CA SER A 91 -11.74 -7.09 59.36
C SER A 91 -12.10 -5.82 58.57
N SER A 92 -12.08 -4.64 59.19
CA SER A 92 -12.24 -3.35 58.48
C SER A 92 -10.98 -2.95 57.71
N ASP A 93 -9.81 -3.29 58.24
CA ASP A 93 -8.52 -2.95 57.63
C ASP A 93 -8.25 -3.86 56.43
N LEU A 94 -8.71 -5.11 56.49
CA LEU A 94 -8.66 -6.05 55.37
C LEU A 94 -9.43 -5.58 54.13
N LYS A 95 -10.53 -4.81 54.29
CA LYS A 95 -11.32 -4.34 53.14
C LYS A 95 -10.67 -3.16 52.42
N LYS A 96 -10.17 -2.16 53.17
CA LYS A 96 -9.39 -1.05 52.59
C LYS A 96 -8.09 -1.56 51.96
N GLN A 97 -7.43 -2.52 52.62
CA GLN A 97 -6.22 -3.15 52.09
C GLN A 97 -6.50 -3.97 50.82
N ASN A 98 -7.64 -4.68 50.73
CA ASN A 98 -8.06 -5.36 49.50
C ASN A 98 -8.34 -4.40 48.35
N ASP A 99 -8.92 -3.22 48.60
CA ASP A 99 -9.16 -2.21 47.57
C ASP A 99 -7.84 -1.60 47.07
N GLU A 100 -6.87 -1.36 47.97
CA GLU A 100 -5.51 -0.96 47.60
C GLU A 100 -4.78 -2.05 46.78
N ILE A 101 -4.86 -3.31 47.20
CA ILE A 101 -4.29 -4.45 46.47
C ILE A 101 -4.95 -4.61 45.09
N ASN A 102 -6.26 -4.41 44.97
CA ASN A 102 -6.97 -4.48 43.70
C ASN A 102 -6.60 -3.33 42.76
N ASN A 103 -6.42 -2.11 43.29
CA ASN A 103 -5.92 -0.97 42.51
C ASN A 103 -4.50 -1.21 42.02
N ILE A 104 -3.63 -1.73 42.90
CA ILE A 104 -2.26 -2.13 42.56
C ILE A 104 -2.28 -3.24 41.48
N SER A 105 -3.14 -4.25 41.60
CA SER A 105 -3.33 -5.31 40.60
C SER A 105 -3.80 -4.76 39.25
N ASN A 106 -4.71 -3.79 39.24
CA ASN A 106 -5.18 -3.15 38.01
C ASN A 106 -4.09 -2.29 37.35
N VAL A 107 -3.26 -1.59 38.15
CA VAL A 107 -2.06 -0.91 37.66
C VAL A 107 -1.09 -1.93 37.06
N PHE A 108 -0.82 -3.05 37.72
CA PHE A 108 0.03 -4.12 37.16
C PHE A 108 -0.56 -4.78 35.90
N LYS A 109 -1.88 -4.90 35.78
CA LYS A 109 -2.54 -5.34 34.54
C LYS A 109 -2.38 -4.31 33.42
N LEU A 110 -2.46 -3.02 33.72
CA LEU A 110 -2.16 -1.95 32.76
C LEU A 110 -0.68 -1.96 32.35
N LEU A 111 0.23 -2.25 33.28
CA LEU A 111 1.66 -2.44 32.98
C LEU A 111 1.91 -3.68 32.08
N LYS A 112 1.03 -4.70 32.09
CA LYS A 112 1.12 -5.80 31.11
C LYS A 112 0.84 -5.33 29.68
N ILE A 113 0.01 -4.31 29.46
CA ILE A 113 -0.18 -3.71 28.14
C ILE A 113 1.10 -3.02 27.65
N LEU A 114 1.95 -2.53 28.56
CA LEU A 114 3.29 -2.01 28.20
C LEU A 114 4.21 -3.10 27.62
N ARG A 115 3.92 -4.40 27.83
CA ARG A 115 4.63 -5.49 27.15
C ARG A 115 4.38 -5.53 25.64
N ILE A 116 3.25 -5.01 25.15
CA ILE A 116 2.99 -4.89 23.70
C ILE A 116 3.94 -3.87 23.06
N PHE A 117 4.29 -2.80 23.78
CA PHE A 117 5.27 -1.81 23.31
C PHE A 117 6.68 -2.39 23.12
N ARG A 118 7.00 -3.51 23.80
CA ARG A 118 8.26 -4.24 23.56
C ARG A 118 8.31 -4.83 22.16
N ALA A 119 7.21 -5.37 21.64
CA ALA A 119 7.16 -5.87 20.26
C ALA A 119 7.33 -4.73 19.24
N LEU A 120 6.88 -3.52 19.58
CA LEU A 120 7.05 -2.33 18.73
C LEU A 120 8.51 -1.89 18.59
N LYS A 121 9.45 -2.41 19.39
CA LYS A 121 10.88 -2.24 19.13
C LYS A 121 11.28 -2.72 17.73
N ALA A 122 10.59 -3.72 17.18
CA ALA A 122 10.82 -4.19 15.82
C ALA A 122 10.57 -3.08 14.78
N LEU A 123 9.75 -2.07 15.07
CA LEU A 123 9.56 -0.91 14.19
C LEU A 123 10.84 -0.13 13.94
N ARG A 124 11.86 -0.24 14.82
CA ARG A 124 13.17 0.38 14.57
C ARG A 124 13.85 -0.19 13.32
N LEU A 125 13.47 -1.38 12.86
CA LEU A 125 13.90 -1.96 11.58
C LEU A 125 13.40 -1.17 10.36
N LEU A 126 12.28 -0.44 10.50
CA LEU A 126 11.80 0.47 9.45
C LEU A 126 12.78 1.62 9.19
N ARG A 127 13.72 1.90 10.11
CA ARG A 127 14.80 2.86 9.86
C ARG A 127 15.78 2.37 8.79
N THR A 128 16.00 1.06 8.68
CA THR A 128 16.87 0.48 7.64
C THR A 128 16.33 0.77 6.24
N ILE A 129 14.99 0.84 6.10
CA ILE A 129 14.32 1.22 4.84
C ILE A 129 14.72 2.65 4.41
N LYS A 130 15.06 3.53 5.35
CA LYS A 130 15.49 4.90 5.04
C LYS A 130 16.89 4.97 4.44
N LEU A 131 17.73 4.00 4.76
CA LEU A 131 19.10 3.94 4.26
C LEU A 131 19.12 3.43 2.81
N LEU A 132 18.16 2.57 2.46
CA LEU A 132 18.05 1.97 1.14
C LEU A 132 17.13 2.78 0.23
N SER A 133 17.70 3.72 -0.53
CA SER A 133 16.97 4.53 -1.51
C SER A 133 16.18 3.68 -2.52
N SER A 134 16.70 2.52 -2.93
CA SER A 134 16.00 1.58 -3.82
C SER A 134 14.70 1.04 -3.20
N LEU A 135 14.70 0.73 -1.89
CA LEU A 135 13.52 0.25 -1.20
C LEU A 135 12.46 1.35 -1.05
N LYS A 136 12.89 2.61 -0.87
CA LYS A 136 11.97 3.76 -0.88
C LYS A 136 11.27 3.92 -2.22
N ILE A 137 11.99 3.73 -3.33
CA ILE A 137 11.42 3.81 -4.67
C ILE A 137 10.35 2.72 -4.84
N ILE A 138 10.66 1.47 -4.46
CA ILE A 138 9.70 0.35 -4.52
C ILE A 138 8.45 0.64 -3.66
N LEU A 139 8.63 1.12 -2.42
CA LEU A 139 7.52 1.48 -1.55
C LEU A 139 6.67 2.62 -2.11
N LYS A 140 7.30 3.62 -2.74
CA LYS A 140 6.60 4.73 -3.41
C LYS A 140 5.78 4.22 -4.60
N THR A 141 6.34 3.32 -5.40
CA THR A 141 5.63 2.71 -6.54
C THR A 141 4.49 1.82 -6.06
N CYS A 142 4.71 0.99 -5.06
CA CYS A 142 3.67 0.15 -4.43
C CYS A 142 2.53 1.01 -3.86
N SER A 143 2.85 2.10 -3.18
CA SER A 143 1.86 3.04 -2.66
C SER A 143 1.09 3.76 -3.76
N LYS A 144 1.72 4.05 -4.91
CA LYS A 144 1.04 4.62 -6.09
C LYS A 144 0.01 3.63 -6.65
N SER A 145 0.34 2.34 -6.72
CA SER A 145 -0.58 1.28 -7.14
C SER A 145 -1.75 1.06 -6.17
N PHE A 146 -1.56 1.33 -4.87
CA PHE A 146 -2.65 1.19 -3.91
C PHE A 146 -3.82 2.15 -4.18
N ARG A 147 -3.54 3.34 -4.75
CA ARG A 147 -4.58 4.33 -5.07
C ARG A 147 -5.58 3.81 -6.09
N SER A 148 -5.11 3.08 -7.12
CA SER A 148 -6.01 2.55 -8.16
C SER A 148 -6.85 1.36 -7.67
N LEU A 149 -6.36 0.61 -6.67
CA LEU A 149 -7.07 -0.53 -6.08
C LEU A 149 -8.07 -0.15 -4.99
N SER A 150 -8.00 1.08 -4.48
CA SER A 150 -8.75 1.53 -3.30
C SER A 150 -10.26 1.29 -3.38
N ALA A 151 -10.88 1.53 -4.55
CA ALA A 151 -12.32 1.33 -4.74
C ALA A 151 -12.74 -0.15 -4.57
N ILE A 152 -11.95 -1.08 -5.11
CA ILE A 152 -12.22 -2.52 -5.00
C ILE A 152 -11.94 -3.02 -3.58
N LEU A 153 -10.89 -2.52 -2.92
CA LEU A 153 -10.60 -2.83 -1.52
C LEU A 153 -11.71 -2.36 -0.57
N VAL A 154 -12.34 -1.21 -0.85
CA VAL A 154 -13.53 -0.74 -0.12
C VAL A 154 -14.71 -1.69 -0.36
N LEU A 155 -14.91 -2.16 -1.58
CA LEU A 155 -15.96 -3.13 -1.90
C LEU A 155 -15.77 -4.47 -1.17
N ILE A 156 -14.54 -5.01 -1.13
CA ILE A 156 -14.17 -6.19 -0.34
C ILE A 156 -14.49 -5.94 1.15
N SER A 157 -14.05 -4.80 1.68
CA SER A 157 -14.25 -4.47 3.10
C SER A 157 -15.73 -4.35 3.47
N LEU A 158 -16.55 -3.77 2.59
CA LEU A 158 -17.99 -3.63 2.79
C LEU A 158 -18.71 -4.98 2.70
N THR A 159 -18.30 -5.85 1.78
CA THR A 159 -18.82 -7.21 1.67
C THR A 159 -18.48 -8.01 2.92
N LEU A 160 -17.21 -7.97 3.35
CA LEU A 160 -16.75 -8.59 4.59
C LEU A 160 -17.56 -8.08 5.80
N PHE A 161 -17.78 -6.77 5.92
CA PHE A 161 -18.58 -6.18 6.99
C PHE A 161 -20.00 -6.75 7.02
N ASN A 162 -20.71 -6.70 5.89
CA ASN A 162 -22.10 -7.16 5.81
C ASN A 162 -22.23 -8.64 6.14
N PHE A 163 -21.37 -9.49 5.55
CA PHE A 163 -21.37 -10.92 5.84
C PHE A 163 -20.98 -11.23 7.29
N SER A 164 -20.14 -10.40 7.92
CA SER A 164 -19.80 -10.55 9.34
C SER A 164 -20.97 -10.28 10.26
N VAL A 165 -21.77 -9.24 9.96
CA VAL A 165 -22.99 -8.96 10.71
C VAL A 165 -24.01 -10.09 10.55
N ILE A 166 -24.20 -10.58 9.31
CA ILE A 166 -25.10 -11.71 9.02
C ILE A 166 -24.63 -12.98 9.71
N GLY A 167 -23.34 -13.33 9.60
CA GLY A 167 -22.76 -14.53 10.21
C GLY A 167 -22.86 -14.51 11.73
N CYS A 168 -22.56 -13.38 12.36
CA CYS A 168 -22.75 -13.20 13.80
C CYS A 168 -24.22 -13.36 14.21
N GLY A 169 -25.16 -12.79 13.43
CA GLY A 169 -26.59 -12.90 13.71
C GLY A 169 -27.15 -14.32 13.57
N LEU A 170 -26.65 -15.09 12.61
CA LEU A 170 -27.17 -16.43 12.31
C LEU A 170 -26.48 -17.57 13.07
N PHE A 171 -25.17 -17.45 13.33
CA PHE A 171 -24.34 -18.58 13.77
C PHE A 171 -23.71 -18.43 15.16
N SER A 172 -23.83 -17.24 15.80
CA SER A 172 -23.26 -17.01 17.14
C SER A 172 -23.73 -18.01 18.20
N SER A 173 -24.96 -18.52 18.09
CA SER A 173 -25.56 -19.41 19.09
C SER A 173 -24.96 -20.81 19.12
N PHE A 174 -24.36 -21.29 18.02
CA PHE A 174 -23.83 -22.66 17.95
C PHE A 174 -22.34 -22.73 17.57
N ASP A 175 -21.75 -21.63 17.09
CA ASP A 175 -20.31 -21.50 16.87
C ASP A 175 -19.79 -20.18 17.47
N GLU A 176 -19.75 -20.12 18.81
CA GLU A 176 -19.29 -18.94 19.56
C GLU A 176 -17.80 -18.62 19.31
N LYS A 177 -17.01 -19.64 18.92
CA LYS A 177 -15.58 -19.47 18.67
C LYS A 177 -15.34 -18.68 17.39
N LYS A 178 -16.06 -19.00 16.31
CA LYS A 178 -15.89 -18.36 14.99
C LYS A 178 -16.85 -17.19 14.78
N PHE A 179 -18.11 -17.29 15.23
CA PHE A 179 -19.17 -16.31 14.97
C PHE A 179 -19.75 -15.63 16.23
N GLY A 180 -19.15 -15.81 17.41
CA GLY A 180 -19.73 -15.33 18.68
C GLY A 180 -19.82 -13.81 18.83
N ASN A 181 -19.01 -13.03 18.11
CA ASN A 181 -19.15 -11.58 18.04
C ASN A 181 -18.73 -11.06 16.66
N PHE A 182 -19.02 -9.79 16.39
CA PHE A 182 -18.72 -9.15 15.12
C PHE A 182 -17.25 -9.31 14.70
N PHE A 183 -16.29 -9.02 15.59
CA PHE A 183 -14.86 -9.09 15.26
C PHE A 183 -14.38 -10.52 15.00
N LYS A 184 -14.86 -11.51 15.77
CA LYS A 184 -14.58 -12.93 15.53
C LYS A 184 -15.12 -13.35 14.17
N SER A 185 -16.37 -13.02 13.87
CA SER A 185 -17.00 -13.33 12.57
C SER A 185 -16.24 -12.68 11.42
N MET A 186 -15.81 -11.42 11.58
CA MET A 186 -15.02 -10.70 10.59
C MET A 186 -13.66 -11.35 10.37
N PHE A 187 -12.98 -11.77 11.44
CA PHE A 187 -11.72 -12.48 11.33
C PHE A 187 -11.88 -13.85 10.65
N THR A 188 -12.91 -14.63 11.03
CA THR A 188 -13.23 -15.91 10.38
C THR A 188 -13.52 -15.73 8.89
N LEU A 189 -14.34 -14.75 8.51
CA LEU A 189 -14.64 -14.51 7.10
C LEU A 189 -13.45 -13.95 6.33
N PHE A 190 -12.57 -13.19 6.97
CA PHE A 190 -11.29 -12.79 6.40
C PHE A 190 -10.36 -13.99 6.15
N GLN A 191 -10.34 -14.98 7.04
CA GLN A 191 -9.62 -16.24 6.81
C GLN A 191 -10.24 -17.04 5.64
N VAL A 192 -11.57 -17.09 5.57
CA VAL A 192 -12.28 -17.73 4.45
C VAL A 192 -12.04 -16.99 3.12
N LEU A 193 -11.88 -15.67 3.15
CA LEU A 193 -11.53 -14.84 1.99
C LEU A 193 -10.17 -15.22 1.39
N THR A 194 -9.22 -15.66 2.21
CA THR A 194 -7.95 -16.23 1.73
C THR A 194 -8.06 -17.70 1.30
N LEU A 195 -9.28 -18.24 1.23
CA LEU A 195 -9.58 -19.67 1.00
C LEU A 195 -8.98 -20.60 2.05
N ASP A 196 -8.64 -20.07 3.22
CA ASP A 196 -8.05 -20.87 4.30
C ASP A 196 -9.13 -21.38 5.24
N ASP A 197 -8.95 -22.63 5.68
CA ASP A 197 -9.73 -23.30 6.72
C ASP A 197 -11.28 -23.26 6.59
N TRP A 198 -11.82 -22.89 5.42
CA TRP A 198 -13.27 -22.72 5.23
C TRP A 198 -14.06 -24.02 5.41
N TYR A 199 -13.49 -25.15 5.01
CA TYR A 199 -14.13 -26.47 5.16
C TYR A 199 -14.14 -26.95 6.61
N SER A 200 -13.15 -26.56 7.43
CA SER A 200 -13.13 -26.96 8.84
C SER A 200 -14.32 -26.39 9.61
N ILE A 201 -14.78 -25.17 9.24
CA ILE A 201 -15.98 -24.53 9.79
C ILE A 201 -17.18 -25.46 9.68
N TYR A 202 -17.40 -26.05 8.50
CA TYR A 202 -18.47 -27.01 8.31
C TYR A 202 -18.20 -28.33 9.05
N LYS A 203 -16.98 -28.87 8.97
CA LYS A 203 -16.62 -30.15 9.59
C LYS A 203 -16.76 -30.13 11.12
N ASP A 204 -16.28 -29.07 11.76
CA ASP A 204 -16.33 -28.89 13.21
C ASP A 204 -17.78 -28.84 13.68
N ASN A 205 -18.61 -28.05 13.01
CA ASN A 205 -20.03 -27.93 13.34
C ASN A 205 -20.82 -29.20 13.02
N LYS A 206 -20.46 -29.95 11.98
CA LYS A 206 -21.07 -31.25 11.66
C LYS A 206 -20.78 -32.30 12.73
N SER A 207 -19.60 -32.24 13.38
CA SER A 207 -19.27 -33.14 14.48
C SER A 207 -20.02 -32.80 15.78
N ASN A 208 -20.57 -31.59 15.87
CA ASN A 208 -21.32 -31.12 17.03
C ASN A 208 -22.78 -31.62 16.98
N LYS A 209 -23.10 -32.58 17.86
CA LYS A 209 -24.45 -33.19 17.94
C LYS A 209 -25.57 -32.21 18.32
N LEU A 210 -25.24 -31.01 18.79
CA LEU A 210 -26.19 -29.96 19.17
C LEU A 210 -26.65 -29.09 17.99
N VAL A 211 -26.08 -29.30 16.79
CA VAL A 211 -26.40 -28.51 15.60
C VAL A 211 -27.32 -29.30 14.68
N ASP A 212 -28.52 -28.78 14.46
CA ASP A 212 -29.50 -29.39 13.56
C ASP A 212 -29.03 -29.35 12.09
N ASN A 213 -29.44 -30.35 11.30
CA ASN A 213 -29.11 -30.44 9.87
C ASN A 213 -29.53 -29.19 9.08
N VAL A 214 -30.62 -28.52 9.49
CA VAL A 214 -31.08 -27.27 8.85
C VAL A 214 -30.07 -26.14 9.04
N LYS A 215 -29.52 -25.99 10.26
CA LYS A 215 -28.50 -24.97 10.55
C LYS A 215 -27.18 -25.28 9.85
N LEU A 216 -26.81 -26.55 9.75
CA LEU A 216 -25.64 -26.99 8.98
C LEU A 216 -25.79 -26.70 7.48
N ASN A 217 -26.96 -26.95 6.91
CA ASN A 217 -27.26 -26.64 5.50
C ASN A 217 -27.23 -25.14 5.25
N LEU A 218 -27.75 -24.32 6.17
CA LEU A 218 -27.69 -22.88 6.09
C LEU A 218 -26.23 -22.37 6.19
N LEU A 219 -25.42 -22.94 7.08
CA LEU A 219 -24.01 -22.60 7.25
C LEU A 219 -23.22 -22.85 5.96
N ILE A 220 -23.34 -24.04 5.38
CA ILE A 220 -22.60 -24.37 4.14
C ILE A 220 -23.08 -23.52 2.96
N LEU A 221 -24.39 -23.25 2.86
CA LEU A 221 -24.95 -22.37 1.84
C LEU A 221 -24.39 -20.94 1.98
N PHE A 222 -24.38 -20.41 3.20
CA PHE A 222 -23.81 -19.10 3.50
C PHE A 222 -22.33 -19.02 3.11
N LEU A 223 -21.53 -20.02 3.46
CA LEU A 223 -20.10 -20.06 3.12
C LEU A 223 -19.88 -20.14 1.60
N ILE A 224 -20.65 -20.96 0.88
CA ILE A 224 -20.53 -21.07 -0.58
C ILE A 224 -20.93 -19.76 -1.26
N VAL A 225 -22.04 -19.13 -0.85
CA VAL A 225 -22.48 -17.85 -1.43
C VAL A 225 -21.44 -16.76 -1.17
N TYR A 226 -20.91 -16.69 0.06
CA TYR A 226 -19.81 -15.78 0.40
C TYR A 226 -18.58 -16.02 -0.48
N LEU A 227 -18.14 -17.27 -0.62
CA LEU A 227 -16.99 -17.64 -1.45
C LEU A 227 -17.18 -17.28 -2.92
N ILE A 228 -18.36 -17.48 -3.50
CA ILE A 228 -18.64 -17.12 -4.90
C ILE A 228 -18.57 -15.61 -5.11
N ILE A 229 -19.21 -14.85 -4.23
CA ILE A 229 -19.22 -13.37 -4.30
C ILE A 229 -17.79 -12.84 -4.11
N GLU A 230 -17.08 -13.32 -3.10
CA GLU A 230 -15.73 -12.88 -2.79
C GLU A 230 -14.75 -13.25 -3.90
N TYR A 231 -14.84 -14.46 -4.44
CA TYR A 231 -14.06 -14.88 -5.60
C TYR A 231 -14.29 -13.94 -6.79
N PHE A 232 -15.55 -13.59 -7.09
CA PHE A 232 -15.86 -12.66 -8.16
C PHE A 232 -15.23 -11.27 -7.93
N ILE A 233 -15.31 -10.74 -6.71
CA ILE A 233 -14.70 -9.45 -6.36
C ILE A 233 -13.16 -9.51 -6.46
N MET A 234 -12.54 -10.60 -5.99
CA MET A 234 -11.10 -10.82 -6.08
C MET A 234 -10.62 -10.96 -7.53
N LEU A 235 -11.41 -11.58 -8.41
CA LEU A 235 -11.14 -11.63 -9.84
C LEU A 235 -11.17 -10.23 -10.46
N ASN A 236 -12.12 -9.38 -10.05
CA ASN A 236 -12.14 -7.98 -10.50
C ASN A 236 -10.93 -7.18 -9.98
N LEU A 237 -10.44 -7.45 -8.76
CA LEU A 237 -9.17 -6.88 -8.26
C LEU A 237 -8.00 -7.30 -9.15
N PHE A 238 -7.91 -8.59 -9.49
CA PHE A 238 -6.85 -9.11 -10.36
C PHE A 238 -6.87 -8.46 -11.75
N ILE A 239 -8.05 -8.34 -12.36
CA ILE A 239 -8.23 -7.67 -13.65
C ILE A 239 -7.82 -6.19 -13.55
N ALA A 240 -8.22 -5.49 -12.50
CA ALA A 240 -7.86 -4.08 -12.30
C ALA A 240 -6.33 -3.89 -12.20
N VAL A 241 -5.65 -4.73 -11.42
CA VAL A 241 -4.17 -4.71 -11.33
C VAL A 241 -3.52 -4.97 -12.68
N LEU A 242 -4.04 -5.94 -13.43
CA LEU A 242 -3.51 -6.30 -14.75
C LEU A 242 -3.67 -5.15 -15.75
N VAL A 243 -4.85 -4.52 -15.78
CA VAL A 243 -5.14 -3.38 -16.64
C VAL A 243 -4.25 -2.18 -16.28
N ASP A 244 -4.10 -1.88 -15.00
CA ASP A 244 -3.21 -0.79 -14.55
C ASP A 244 -1.76 -1.04 -14.96
N ASN A 245 -1.26 -2.27 -14.81
CA ASN A 245 0.09 -2.63 -15.23
C ASN A 245 0.26 -2.51 -16.74
N PHE A 246 -0.71 -2.97 -17.53
CA PHE A 246 -0.69 -2.84 -18.98
C PHE A 246 -0.70 -1.37 -19.42
N ASN A 247 -1.53 -0.54 -18.79
CA ASN A 247 -1.59 0.89 -19.05
C ASN A 247 -0.26 1.59 -18.71
N LEU A 248 0.38 1.25 -17.59
CA LEU A 248 1.71 1.76 -17.23
C LEU A 248 2.77 1.35 -18.25
N ALA A 249 2.74 0.11 -18.75
CA ALA A 249 3.66 -0.35 -19.77
C ALA A 249 3.48 0.40 -21.10
N LEU A 250 2.24 0.63 -21.51
CA LEU A 250 1.91 1.42 -22.71
C LEU A 250 2.38 2.87 -22.57
N GLU A 251 2.12 3.52 -21.44
CA GLU A 251 2.53 4.91 -21.18
C GLU A 251 4.06 5.06 -21.26
N ASN A 252 4.80 4.15 -20.62
CA ASN A 252 6.26 4.12 -20.69
C ASN A 252 6.79 3.93 -22.13
N SER A 253 6.09 3.13 -22.96
CA SER A 253 6.47 2.94 -24.36
C SER A 253 6.23 4.19 -25.22
N LYS A 254 5.14 4.93 -24.97
CA LYS A 254 4.82 6.17 -25.68
C LYS A 254 5.85 7.25 -25.38
N ILE A 255 6.17 7.48 -24.10
CA ILE A 255 7.19 8.43 -23.66
C ILE A 255 8.54 8.11 -24.32
N LYS A 256 8.95 6.83 -24.31
CA LYS A 256 10.21 6.41 -24.94
C LYS A 256 10.22 6.64 -26.46
N ASN A 257 9.08 6.48 -27.14
CA ASN A 257 8.98 6.74 -28.57
C ASN A 257 8.99 8.24 -28.89
N GLU A 258 8.35 9.08 -28.07
CA GLU A 258 8.40 10.54 -28.18
C GLU A 258 9.81 11.08 -27.94
N GLU A 259 10.53 10.56 -26.93
CA GLU A 259 11.94 10.91 -26.69
C GLU A 259 12.83 10.52 -27.87
N LYS A 260 12.62 9.32 -28.45
CA LYS A 260 13.32 8.91 -29.66
C LYS A 260 13.02 9.83 -30.85
N LEU A 261 11.77 10.28 -31.00
CA LEU A 261 11.40 11.18 -32.09
C LEU A 261 12.02 12.57 -31.89
N LYS A 262 11.99 13.11 -30.67
CA LYS A 262 12.64 14.39 -30.33
C LYS A 262 14.14 14.35 -30.56
N ASN A 263 14.82 13.28 -30.14
CA ASN A 263 16.26 13.16 -30.36
C ASN A 263 16.60 13.10 -31.86
N LYS A 264 15.81 12.38 -32.67
CA LYS A 264 15.99 12.36 -34.13
C LYS A 264 15.79 13.74 -34.77
N LEU A 265 14.79 14.50 -34.33
CA LEU A 265 14.54 15.85 -34.85
C LEU A 265 15.66 16.83 -34.46
N VAL A 266 16.23 16.70 -33.27
CA VAL A 266 17.37 17.51 -32.83
C VAL A 266 18.65 17.14 -33.57
N ASP A 267 18.87 15.86 -33.85
CA ASP A 267 20.00 15.40 -34.68
C ASP A 267 19.85 15.93 -36.12
N GLU A 268 18.64 15.92 -36.69
CA GLU A 268 18.34 16.47 -38.02
C GLU A 268 18.47 18.00 -38.10
N GLU A 269 18.10 18.77 -37.06
CA GLU A 269 18.33 20.23 -36.99
C GLU A 269 19.81 20.60 -36.81
N SER A 270 20.62 19.73 -36.22
CA SER A 270 22.06 20.00 -36.00
C SER A 270 22.94 19.79 -37.25
N ASP A 271 22.41 19.12 -38.28
CA ASP A 271 23.07 18.89 -39.57
C ASP A 271 22.59 19.88 -40.67
N ASP A 272 21.66 20.80 -40.37
CA ASP A 272 20.95 21.63 -41.39
C ASP A 272 21.44 23.09 -41.48
N ASP A 273 22.53 23.46 -40.80
CA ASP A 273 23.05 24.83 -40.84
C ASP A 273 23.86 25.17 -42.13
N ASN A 274 23.92 24.30 -43.17
CA ASN A 274 24.69 24.64 -44.38
C ASN A 274 24.21 24.22 -45.78
N ASP A 275 23.21 23.37 -46.03
CA ASP A 275 23.06 22.80 -47.40
C ASP A 275 21.62 22.66 -47.94
N ASP A 276 20.81 23.71 -47.79
CA ASP A 276 19.50 23.80 -48.47
C ASP A 276 19.61 23.94 -50.01
N GLU A 277 20.70 24.52 -50.54
CA GLU A 277 20.93 24.63 -51.98
C GLU A 277 21.29 23.28 -52.63
N ASP A 278 22.06 22.45 -51.93
CA ASP A 278 22.54 21.17 -52.44
C ASP A 278 21.43 20.10 -52.48
N ARG A 279 20.49 20.13 -51.53
CA ARG A 279 19.31 19.24 -51.54
C ARG A 279 18.38 19.52 -52.73
N ILE A 280 18.17 20.79 -53.08
CA ILE A 280 17.34 21.18 -54.23
C ILE A 280 18.02 20.79 -55.55
N PHE A 281 19.35 20.90 -55.64
CA PHE A 281 20.11 20.47 -56.81
C PHE A 281 20.08 18.95 -57.00
N TYR A 282 20.24 18.18 -55.92
CA TYR A 282 20.20 16.71 -55.97
C TYR A 282 18.80 16.18 -56.30
N LEU A 283 17.75 16.78 -55.73
CA LEU A 283 16.35 16.43 -56.04
C LEU A 283 15.99 16.77 -57.49
N ARG A 284 16.50 17.87 -58.03
CA ARG A 284 16.31 18.26 -59.43
C ARG A 284 16.99 17.28 -60.38
N ASP A 285 18.24 16.91 -60.12
CA ASP A 285 19.00 15.95 -60.95
C ASP A 285 18.40 14.54 -60.86
N THR A 286 17.93 14.13 -59.67
CA THR A 286 17.25 12.84 -59.46
C THR A 286 15.88 12.79 -60.16
N LEU A 287 15.12 13.89 -60.15
CA LEU A 287 13.85 14.00 -60.89
C LEU A 287 14.08 14.01 -62.41
N GLU A 288 15.17 14.61 -62.89
CA GLU A 288 15.54 14.61 -64.30
C GLU A 288 15.98 13.21 -64.77
N GLN A 289 16.74 12.48 -63.94
CA GLN A 289 17.10 11.07 -64.15
C GLN A 289 15.87 10.14 -64.11
N PHE A 290 14.93 10.36 -63.19
CA PHE A 290 13.69 9.58 -63.11
C PHE A 290 12.79 9.81 -64.32
N ASN A 291 12.64 11.06 -64.75
CA ASN A 291 11.80 11.39 -65.91
C ASN A 291 12.39 10.83 -67.21
N LYS A 292 13.73 10.77 -67.33
CA LYS A 292 14.43 10.15 -68.46
C LYS A 292 14.43 8.62 -68.42
N SER A 293 14.32 8.03 -67.23
CA SER A 293 14.30 6.56 -67.02
C SER A 293 12.89 5.95 -67.09
N THR A 294 11.84 6.77 -67.00
CA THR A 294 10.43 6.30 -66.97
C THR A 294 9.75 6.40 -68.34
N GLU A 295 10.50 6.23 -69.45
CA GLU A 295 9.92 6.17 -70.79
C GLU A 295 10.11 4.85 -71.57
N PRO A 296 10.60 3.73 -70.96
CA PRO A 296 10.27 2.44 -71.57
C PRO A 296 9.82 1.30 -70.64
N LEU A 297 9.60 1.47 -69.33
CA LEU A 297 9.39 0.31 -68.44
C LEU A 297 8.02 0.13 -67.77
N ILE A 298 7.00 0.97 -68.02
CA ILE A 298 5.66 0.76 -67.43
C ILE A 298 4.56 1.00 -68.47
N PRO A 299 3.62 0.06 -68.70
CA PRO A 299 2.54 0.24 -69.65
C PRO A 299 1.65 1.45 -69.29
N PRO A 300 1.19 2.24 -70.27
CA PRO A 300 0.62 3.58 -70.07
C PRO A 300 -0.65 3.62 -69.20
N LYS A 301 -1.36 2.50 -69.04
CA LYS A 301 -2.53 2.41 -68.15
C LYS A 301 -2.16 2.44 -66.66
N GLN A 302 -1.00 1.91 -66.27
CA GLN A 302 -0.62 1.77 -64.86
C GLN A 302 0.00 3.05 -64.29
N SER A 303 0.74 3.83 -65.09
CA SER A 303 1.30 5.12 -64.67
C SER A 303 0.21 6.16 -64.40
N ILE A 304 -0.85 6.17 -65.21
CA ILE A 304 -2.03 7.04 -65.01
C ILE A 304 -2.77 6.66 -63.74
N LEU A 305 -2.91 5.36 -63.45
CA LEU A 305 -3.58 4.86 -62.26
C LEU A 305 -2.82 5.23 -60.98
N LEU A 306 -1.49 5.08 -60.99
CA LEU A 306 -0.63 5.40 -59.86
C LEU A 306 -0.64 6.92 -59.58
N LYS A 307 -0.57 7.74 -60.63
CA LYS A 307 -0.68 9.20 -60.51
C LYS A 307 -2.03 9.63 -59.93
N LYS A 308 -3.13 8.98 -60.35
CA LYS A 308 -4.46 9.20 -59.75
C LYS A 308 -4.54 8.76 -58.29
N HIS A 309 -3.92 7.64 -57.93
CA HIS A 309 -3.87 7.18 -56.52
C HIS A 309 -3.11 8.15 -55.63
N PHE A 310 -1.95 8.63 -56.08
CA PHE A 310 -1.19 9.63 -55.34
C PHE A 310 -1.98 10.93 -55.17
N GLN A 311 -2.57 11.46 -56.25
CA GLN A 311 -3.42 12.65 -56.16
C GLN A 311 -4.60 12.47 -55.20
N LEU A 312 -5.23 11.30 -55.20
CA LEU A 312 -6.32 10.98 -54.28
C LEU A 312 -5.83 10.96 -52.83
N LEU A 313 -4.69 10.31 -52.56
CA LEU A 313 -4.11 10.21 -51.22
C LEU A 313 -3.80 11.61 -50.66
N THR A 314 -3.15 12.46 -51.46
CA THR A 314 -2.82 13.83 -51.04
C THR A 314 -4.10 14.66 -50.79
N SER A 315 -5.15 14.47 -51.60
CA SER A 315 -6.43 15.16 -51.40
C SER A 315 -7.18 14.69 -50.14
N ILE A 316 -7.07 13.41 -49.79
CA ILE A 316 -7.65 12.86 -48.56
C ILE A 316 -6.93 13.45 -47.36
N GLU A 317 -5.59 13.40 -47.33
CA GLU A 317 -4.77 13.96 -46.24
C GLU A 317 -5.06 15.45 -46.01
N PHE A 318 -5.20 16.22 -47.09
CA PHE A 318 -5.57 17.62 -47.01
C PHE A 318 -6.96 17.82 -46.37
N ASN A 319 -7.95 17.02 -46.74
CA ASN A 319 -9.29 17.07 -46.14
C ASN A 319 -9.31 16.63 -44.67
N THR A 320 -8.54 15.61 -44.28
CA THR A 320 -8.41 15.22 -42.86
C THR A 320 -7.78 16.32 -42.03
N HIS A 321 -6.82 17.06 -42.60
CA HIS A 321 -6.21 18.21 -41.93
C HIS A 321 -7.21 19.36 -41.74
N GLN A 322 -8.00 19.68 -42.76
CA GLN A 322 -9.06 20.69 -42.67
C GLN A 322 -10.13 20.32 -41.63
N LEU A 323 -10.54 19.04 -41.59
CA LEU A 323 -11.51 18.57 -40.59
C LEU A 323 -10.98 18.75 -39.16
N LYS A 324 -9.71 18.42 -38.90
CA LYS A 324 -9.09 18.66 -37.59
C LYS A 324 -9.10 20.13 -37.20
N GLN A 325 -8.83 21.04 -38.14
CA GLN A 325 -8.90 22.48 -37.88
C GLN A 325 -10.34 22.93 -37.57
N THR A 326 -11.33 22.45 -38.31
CA THR A 326 -12.74 22.78 -38.03
C THR A 326 -13.22 22.25 -36.68
N TYR A 327 -12.76 21.06 -36.25
CA TYR A 327 -13.05 20.54 -34.91
C TYR A 327 -12.46 21.41 -33.81
N GLY A 328 -11.22 21.91 -33.97
CA GLY A 328 -10.61 22.82 -33.01
C GLY A 328 -11.35 24.16 -32.89
N ILE A 329 -11.87 24.70 -34.00
CA ILE A 329 -12.71 25.91 -33.97
C ILE A 329 -14.04 25.64 -33.25
N LEU A 330 -14.62 24.45 -33.43
CA LEU A 330 -15.89 24.07 -32.82
C LEU A 330 -15.75 23.84 -31.31
N GLU A 331 -14.65 23.23 -30.85
CA GLU A 331 -14.29 23.18 -29.42
C GLU A 331 -14.14 24.58 -28.83
N HIS A 332 -13.43 25.48 -29.52
CA HIS A 332 -13.25 26.85 -29.06
C HIS A 332 -14.56 27.63 -28.98
N LEU A 333 -15.50 27.41 -29.92
CA LEU A 333 -16.83 28.02 -29.87
C LEU A 333 -17.69 27.42 -28.74
N VAL A 334 -17.62 26.12 -28.50
CA VAL A 334 -18.30 25.46 -27.38
C VAL A 334 -17.81 26.03 -26.05
N ASP A 335 -16.50 26.21 -25.90
CA ASP A 335 -15.90 26.81 -24.70
C ASP A 335 -16.34 28.27 -24.50
N LEU A 336 -16.40 29.06 -25.57
CA LEU A 336 -16.93 30.44 -25.51
C LEU A 336 -18.42 30.49 -25.12
N THR A 337 -19.25 29.60 -25.67
CA THR A 337 -20.67 29.54 -25.31
C THR A 337 -20.90 29.08 -23.87
N ASN A 338 -20.06 28.16 -23.36
CA ASN A 338 -20.13 27.75 -21.96
C ASN A 338 -19.70 28.88 -21.02
N GLN A 339 -18.73 29.72 -21.42
CA GLN A 339 -18.33 30.90 -20.65
C GLN A 339 -19.40 32.00 -20.63
N GLU A 340 -20.18 32.19 -21.71
CA GLU A 340 -21.30 33.14 -21.72
C GLU A 340 -22.51 32.67 -20.89
N LEU A 341 -22.67 31.36 -20.66
CA LEU A 341 -23.74 30.78 -19.83
C LEU A 341 -23.44 30.83 -18.32
N GLU A 342 -22.20 31.12 -17.91
CA GLU A 342 -21.79 31.23 -16.50
C GLU A 342 -21.84 32.66 -15.93
N PHE A 343 -22.25 33.66 -16.73
CA PHE A 343 -22.56 35.05 -16.31
C PHE A 343 -24.07 35.31 -16.34
#